data_AF-A0A7C3E6Q0-F1
#
_entry.id   AF-A0A7C3E6Q0-F1
#
_cell.length_a   1.000
_cell.length_b   1.000
_cell.length_c   1.000
_cell.angle_alpha   90.00
_cell.angle_beta   90.00
_cell.angle_gamma   90.00
#
_symmetry.space_group_name_H-M   'P 1'
#
loop_
_entity.id
_entity.type
_entity.pdbx_description
1 polymer ?
#
loop_
_entity_poly.entity_id
_entity_poly.type
_entity_poly.pdbx_seq_one_letter_code
_entity_poly.pdbx_strand_id
1 'polypeptide(L)'
;MGILTSQQITKYYERYRTISVTFTKEIIHATGLVTQQVYLKCLGEAWPCVIYSTSFEEAKVIINTKSGLYGKLQQANNLVNLRYSFRISDKTDPMFFFVSCRVAGSAPYQGSQDISMLTLQFTQRPPDDLIEIMGRLLDANINSSKRRDERILITPESLRKLQIAAKETVIYLQGVPRRCILRDISFSGAKIIMVGVAKFIADKEVVLRLDFDDPRESLMIGGKVVRLEDVEGRKELVAVAIHFNENQVPMNYKMRINDYLSQIRTESRPEAAEETAPKPQENQVPKETEKNETNK
;
A
#
# COMPACT_ATOMS: atom_id res chain seq x y z
N MET A 1 -2.46 -1.24 -14.00
CA MET A 1 -3.18 -0.92 -12.73
C MET A 1 -4.65 -1.32 -12.81
N GLY A 2 -5.20 -2.03 -11.82
CA GLY A 2 -6.63 -2.33 -11.75
C GLY A 2 -7.41 -1.15 -11.16
N ILE A 3 -8.51 -0.74 -11.80
CA ILE A 3 -9.34 0.38 -11.35
C ILE A 3 -9.95 0.02 -9.99
N LEU A 4 -9.56 0.71 -8.93
CA LEU A 4 -10.23 0.60 -7.64
C LEU A 4 -11.65 1.15 -7.79
N THR A 5 -12.64 0.42 -7.25
CA THR A 5 -14.02 0.87 -7.30
C THR A 5 -14.20 2.12 -6.46
N SER A 6 -15.09 3.02 -6.87
CA SER A 6 -15.40 4.24 -6.11
C SER A 6 -15.76 3.95 -4.65
N GLN A 7 -16.38 2.79 -4.38
CA GLN A 7 -16.67 2.31 -3.02
C GLN A 7 -15.40 2.08 -2.18
N GLN A 8 -14.36 1.50 -2.77
CA GLN A 8 -13.10 1.24 -2.06
C GLN A 8 -12.34 2.54 -1.79
N ILE A 9 -12.39 3.51 -2.70
CA ILE A 9 -11.80 4.84 -2.51
C ILE A 9 -12.50 5.57 -1.34
N THR A 10 -13.83 5.55 -1.30
CA THR A 10 -14.59 6.10 -0.15
C THR A 10 -14.20 5.41 1.15
N LYS A 11 -14.04 4.09 1.15
CA LYS A 11 -13.60 3.34 2.34
C LYS A 11 -12.21 3.75 2.81
N TYR A 12 -11.27 3.95 1.90
CA TYR A 12 -9.94 4.46 2.24
C TYR A 12 -10.02 5.86 2.85
N TYR A 13 -10.78 6.75 2.22
CA TYR A 13 -10.97 8.11 2.72
C TYR A 13 -11.51 8.11 4.15
N GLU A 14 -12.65 7.48 4.40
CA GLU A 14 -13.30 7.48 5.71
C GLU A 14 -12.44 6.83 6.79
N ARG A 15 -11.75 5.75 6.46
CA ARG A 15 -10.95 4.99 7.43
C ARG A 15 -9.65 5.70 7.81
N TYR A 16 -9.07 6.48 6.90
CA TYR A 16 -7.70 6.98 7.02
C TYR A 16 -7.56 8.50 6.98
N ARG A 17 -8.66 9.25 6.87
CA ARG A 17 -8.67 10.71 6.69
C ARG A 17 -7.73 11.50 7.60
N THR A 18 -7.66 11.13 8.88
CA THR A 18 -6.86 11.82 9.90
C THR A 18 -5.44 11.27 10.06
N ILE A 19 -5.11 10.13 9.43
CA ILE A 19 -3.80 9.50 9.59
C ILE A 19 -2.80 10.22 8.68
N SER A 20 -1.87 10.96 9.29
CA SER A 20 -0.80 11.65 8.55
C SER A 20 0.39 10.71 8.31
N VAL A 21 0.84 10.64 7.06
CA VAL A 21 2.01 9.86 6.63
C VAL A 21 3.18 10.82 6.40
N THR A 22 4.32 10.55 7.05
CA THR A 22 5.57 11.29 6.82
C THR A 22 6.31 10.72 5.62
N PHE A 23 6.76 11.58 4.71
CA PHE A 23 7.50 11.18 3.51
C PHE A 23 8.98 10.98 3.79
N THR A 24 9.30 9.78 4.27
CA THR A 24 10.70 9.30 4.33
C THR A 24 11.17 8.87 2.93
N LYS A 25 12.48 8.63 2.75
CA LYS A 25 13.03 8.10 1.48
C LYS A 25 12.31 6.84 1.02
N GLU A 26 11.98 5.96 1.96
CA GLU A 26 11.25 4.72 1.68
C GLU A 26 9.83 4.98 1.21
N ILE A 27 9.09 5.86 1.87
CA ILE A 27 7.71 6.21 1.48
C ILE A 27 7.67 6.94 0.14
N ILE A 28 8.64 7.82 -0.13
CA ILE A 28 8.79 8.50 -1.43
C ILE A 28 9.01 7.47 -2.53
N HIS A 29 9.92 6.51 -2.32
CA HIS A 29 10.17 5.42 -3.26
C HIS A 29 8.90 4.56 -3.46
N ALA A 30 8.21 4.25 -2.37
CA ALA A 30 7.07 3.34 -2.40
C ALA A 30 5.80 3.91 -3.04
N THR A 31 5.55 5.20 -2.82
CA THR A 31 4.45 5.92 -3.47
C THR A 31 4.80 6.37 -4.89
N GLY A 32 6.09 6.37 -5.25
CA GLY A 32 6.56 6.93 -6.51
C GLY A 32 6.53 8.46 -6.55
N LEU A 33 6.52 9.16 -5.41
CA LEU A 33 6.45 10.62 -5.37
C LEU A 33 7.64 11.25 -6.11
N VAL A 34 7.35 12.08 -7.12
CA VAL A 34 8.36 12.84 -7.86
C VAL A 34 8.56 14.19 -7.18
N THR A 35 9.42 14.21 -6.16
CA THR A 35 9.62 15.37 -5.28
C THR A 35 9.99 16.66 -6.02
N GLN A 36 10.72 16.57 -7.14
CA GLN A 36 11.11 17.72 -7.97
C GLN A 36 9.93 18.40 -8.67
N GLN A 37 8.80 17.70 -8.79
CA GLN A 37 7.58 18.18 -9.45
C GLN A 37 6.50 18.61 -8.44
N VAL A 38 6.84 18.66 -7.16
CA VAL A 38 5.95 19.11 -6.08
C VAL A 38 6.17 20.61 -5.85
N TYR A 39 5.09 21.38 -5.89
CA TYR A 39 5.13 22.82 -5.65
C TYR A 39 3.77 23.36 -5.19
N LEU A 40 3.80 24.53 -4.56
CA LEU A 40 2.62 25.33 -4.25
C LEU A 40 2.32 26.28 -5.39
N LYS A 41 1.04 26.41 -5.76
CA LYS A 41 0.54 27.39 -6.72
C LYS A 41 -0.34 28.40 -6.00
N CYS A 42 -0.03 29.68 -6.13
CA CYS A 42 -0.77 30.79 -5.52
C CYS A 42 -0.83 31.95 -6.52
N LEU A 43 -2.03 32.47 -6.80
CA LEU A 43 -2.25 33.60 -7.73
C LEU A 43 -1.53 33.48 -9.10
N GLY A 44 -1.43 32.25 -9.64
CA GLY A 44 -0.82 31.98 -10.94
C GLY A 44 0.70 31.70 -10.90
N GLU A 45 1.37 32.03 -9.81
CA GLU A 45 2.79 31.75 -9.58
C GLU A 45 2.99 30.39 -8.89
N ALA A 46 4.19 29.82 -9.03
CA ALA A 46 4.55 28.51 -8.49
C ALA A 46 5.81 28.58 -7.62
N TRP A 47 5.77 27.91 -6.47
CA TRP A 47 6.86 27.86 -5.49
C TRP A 47 7.24 26.41 -5.18
N PRO A 48 8.48 25.99 -5.47
CA PRO A 48 8.97 24.68 -5.08
C PRO A 48 8.82 24.44 -3.58
N CYS A 49 8.37 23.23 -3.22
CA CYS A 49 8.25 22.84 -1.82
C CYS A 49 8.53 21.35 -1.65
N VAL A 50 8.91 20.95 -0.44
CA VAL A 50 9.08 19.54 -0.08
C VAL A 50 7.89 19.11 0.79
N ILE A 51 7.15 18.09 0.38
CA ILE A 51 6.12 17.51 1.26
C ILE A 51 6.81 16.79 2.40
N TYR A 52 6.54 17.22 3.63
CA TYR A 52 7.00 16.57 4.84
C TYR A 52 6.04 15.45 5.25
N SER A 53 4.73 15.76 5.31
CA SER A 53 3.69 14.78 5.61
C SER A 53 2.37 15.11 4.93
N THR A 54 1.51 14.11 4.73
CA THR A 54 0.15 14.30 4.21
C THR A 54 -0.83 13.32 4.84
N SER A 55 -2.04 13.78 5.11
CA SER A 55 -3.24 12.96 5.33
C SER A 55 -4.24 13.23 4.20
N PHE A 56 -5.53 12.91 4.40
CA PHE A 56 -6.60 13.33 3.47
C PHE A 56 -7.29 14.64 3.88
N GLU A 57 -6.83 15.27 4.95
CA GLU A 57 -7.37 16.54 5.46
C GLU A 57 -6.32 17.64 5.55
N GLU A 58 -5.06 17.28 5.69
CA GLU A 58 -3.96 18.23 5.84
C GLU A 58 -2.68 17.74 5.15
N ALA A 59 -1.81 18.69 4.84
CA ALA A 59 -0.44 18.44 4.44
C ALA A 59 0.51 19.40 5.14
N LYS A 60 1.72 18.94 5.42
CA LYS A 60 2.81 19.77 5.91
C LYS A 60 3.88 19.83 4.83
N VAL A 61 4.26 21.05 4.45
CA VAL A 61 5.27 21.28 3.41
C VAL A 61 6.36 22.19 3.93
N ILE A 62 7.58 21.95 3.48
CA ILE A 62 8.74 22.78 3.78
C ILE A 62 8.99 23.68 2.57
N ILE A 63 9.14 24.98 2.85
CA ILE A 63 9.36 26.03 1.86
C ILE A 63 10.56 26.89 2.26
N ASN A 64 11.10 27.62 1.30
CA ASN A 64 12.06 28.69 1.56
C ASN A 64 11.31 29.98 1.96
N THR A 65 11.64 30.54 3.12
CA THR A 65 11.02 31.76 3.68
C THR A 65 11.28 33.00 2.80
N LYS A 66 12.44 33.06 2.13
CA LYS A 66 12.87 34.19 1.28
C LYS A 66 12.23 34.19 -0.11
N SER A 67 11.30 33.28 -0.38
CA SER A 67 10.69 33.07 -1.71
C SER A 67 9.64 34.11 -2.11
N GLY A 68 9.30 35.06 -1.23
CA GLY A 68 8.22 36.03 -1.46
C GLY A 68 6.80 35.46 -1.34
N LEU A 69 6.66 34.15 -1.08
CA LEU A 69 5.37 33.46 -1.01
C LEU A 69 4.41 34.10 0.01
N TYR A 70 4.88 34.50 1.20
CA TYR A 70 4.01 35.06 2.24
C TYR A 70 3.23 36.31 1.80
N GLY A 71 3.85 37.18 1.01
CA GLY A 71 3.14 38.36 0.46
C GLY A 71 1.99 37.96 -0.46
N LYS A 72 2.20 36.95 -1.30
CA LYS A 72 1.18 36.41 -2.20
C LYS A 72 0.10 35.64 -1.44
N LEU A 73 0.45 34.91 -0.37
CA LEU A 73 -0.52 34.25 0.50
C LEU A 73 -1.49 35.24 1.13
N GLN A 74 -0.99 36.38 1.62
CA GLN A 74 -1.83 37.42 2.20
C GLN A 74 -2.82 37.98 1.17
N GLN A 75 -2.37 38.24 -0.06
CA GLN A 75 -3.23 38.68 -1.17
C GLN A 75 -4.26 37.62 -1.57
N ALA A 76 -3.92 36.34 -1.46
CA ALA A 76 -4.78 35.21 -1.80
C ALA A 76 -5.71 34.77 -0.67
N ASN A 77 -5.80 35.53 0.43
CA ASN A 77 -6.55 35.14 1.63
C ASN A 77 -6.15 33.74 2.16
N ASN A 78 -4.84 33.45 2.12
CA ASN A 78 -4.22 32.19 2.51
C ASN A 78 -4.66 30.95 1.69
N LEU A 79 -5.29 31.13 0.54
CA LEU A 79 -5.65 30.03 -0.36
C LEU A 79 -4.48 29.67 -1.28
N VAL A 80 -4.21 28.37 -1.40
CA VAL A 80 -3.16 27.82 -2.27
C VAL A 80 -3.59 26.50 -2.87
N ASN A 81 -2.93 26.10 -3.95
CA ASN A 81 -3.07 24.76 -4.50
C ASN A 81 -1.75 24.00 -4.36
N LEU A 82 -1.76 22.86 -3.70
CA LEU A 82 -0.60 21.98 -3.61
C LEU A 82 -0.61 21.01 -4.80
N ARG A 83 0.43 21.04 -5.63
CA ARG A 83 0.61 20.04 -6.69
C ARG A 83 1.32 18.81 -6.13
N TYR A 84 0.68 17.66 -6.27
CA TYR A 84 1.32 16.36 -6.13
C TYR A 84 1.75 15.83 -7.49
N SER A 85 2.80 15.01 -7.50
CA SER A 85 3.26 14.32 -8.70
C SER A 85 3.76 12.94 -8.32
N PHE A 86 3.22 11.89 -8.95
CA PHE A 86 3.55 10.50 -8.69
C PHE A 86 3.91 9.78 -10.00
N ARG A 87 4.98 9.00 -9.97
CA ARG A 87 5.35 8.10 -11.06
C ARG A 87 4.50 6.84 -10.97
N ILE A 88 3.96 6.45 -12.12
CA ILE A 88 3.14 5.24 -12.28
C ILE A 88 3.94 4.26 -13.13
N SER A 89 4.05 3.00 -12.68
CA SER A 89 4.85 1.95 -13.35
C SER A 89 4.47 1.71 -14.82
N ASP A 90 3.24 2.04 -15.21
CA ASP A 90 2.68 1.79 -16.55
C ASP A 90 2.68 3.04 -17.45
N LYS A 91 3.15 4.21 -16.98
CA LYS A 91 3.09 5.49 -17.70
C LYS A 91 4.44 6.19 -17.74
N THR A 92 4.82 6.68 -18.93
CA THR A 92 6.05 7.46 -19.12
C THR A 92 5.98 8.79 -18.35
N ASP A 93 4.84 9.46 -18.42
CA ASP A 93 4.63 10.74 -17.73
C ASP A 93 4.08 10.52 -16.32
N PRO A 94 4.61 11.26 -15.31
CA PRO A 94 4.04 11.26 -13.97
C PRO A 94 2.59 11.73 -13.98
N MET A 95 1.76 11.09 -13.16
CA MET A 95 0.44 11.62 -12.82
C MET A 95 0.61 12.79 -11.87
N PHE A 96 -0.09 13.89 -12.12
CA PHE A 96 -0.11 15.03 -11.22
C PHE A 96 -1.51 15.58 -11.07
N PHE A 97 -1.76 16.17 -9.92
CA PHE A 97 -3.03 16.83 -9.60
C PHE A 97 -2.80 17.92 -8.56
N PHE A 98 -3.77 18.81 -8.43
CA PHE A 98 -3.77 19.89 -7.45
C PHE A 98 -4.77 19.59 -6.34
N VAL A 99 -4.38 19.89 -5.12
CA VAL A 99 -5.25 19.87 -3.94
C VAL A 99 -5.42 21.31 -3.47
N SER A 100 -6.65 21.79 -3.41
CA SER A 100 -6.99 23.11 -2.89
C SER A 100 -6.81 23.11 -1.37
N CYS A 101 -6.02 24.04 -0.87
CA CYS A 101 -5.66 24.16 0.54
C CYS A 101 -5.79 25.59 1.04
N ARG A 102 -5.98 25.73 2.35
CA ARG A 102 -5.78 26.96 3.09
C ARG A 102 -4.56 26.82 3.99
N VAL A 103 -3.70 27.83 4.03
CA VAL A 103 -2.59 27.88 4.98
C VAL A 103 -3.14 28.13 6.39
N ALA A 104 -2.98 27.15 7.27
CA ALA A 104 -3.46 27.19 8.65
C ALA A 104 -2.40 27.71 9.63
N GLY A 105 -1.12 27.51 9.31
CA GLY A 105 -0.02 27.94 10.16
C GLY A 105 1.34 27.81 9.49
N SER A 106 2.34 28.43 10.10
CA SER A 106 3.73 28.44 9.65
C SER A 106 4.65 28.44 10.86
N ALA A 107 5.68 27.59 10.85
CA ALA A 107 6.70 27.56 11.89
C ALA A 107 8.11 27.40 11.29
N PRO A 108 9.18 27.93 11.92
CA PRO A 108 10.56 27.66 11.49
C PRO A 108 10.86 26.16 11.48
N TYR A 109 11.51 25.65 10.44
CA TYR A 109 11.87 24.25 10.36
C TYR A 109 13.32 24.03 10.81
N GLN A 110 13.53 23.09 11.74
CA GLN A 110 14.85 22.76 12.32
C GLN A 110 15.62 23.98 12.88
N GLY A 111 14.91 24.99 13.39
CA GLY A 111 15.52 26.20 13.95
C GLY A 111 16.14 27.15 12.91
N SER A 112 16.01 26.84 11.62
CA SER A 112 16.46 27.73 10.54
C SER A 112 15.40 28.81 10.27
N GLN A 113 15.88 30.04 10.04
CA GLN A 113 15.04 31.17 9.62
C GLN A 113 14.78 31.16 8.10
N ASP A 114 15.61 30.43 7.34
CA ASP A 114 15.55 30.39 5.88
C ASP A 114 14.51 29.41 5.34
N ILE A 115 14.07 28.46 6.16
CA ILE A 115 13.07 27.46 5.80
C ILE A 115 11.96 27.42 6.84
N SER A 116 10.72 27.34 6.36
CA SER A 116 9.55 27.21 7.20
C SER A 116 8.73 26.00 6.81
N MET A 117 8.12 25.37 7.80
CA MET A 117 7.09 24.37 7.62
C MET A 117 5.72 25.04 7.63
N LEU A 118 5.02 24.97 6.51
CA LEU A 118 3.63 25.37 6.39
C LEU A 118 2.72 24.18 6.71
N THR A 119 1.68 24.45 7.50
CA THR A 119 0.55 23.54 7.69
C THR A 119 -0.57 23.98 6.74
N LEU A 120 -0.94 23.07 5.85
CA LEU A 120 -1.98 23.26 4.84
C LEU A 120 -3.19 22.42 5.22
N GLN A 121 -4.35 23.05 5.33
CA GLN A 121 -5.62 22.34 5.52
C GLN A 121 -6.34 22.24 4.17
N PHE A 122 -6.76 21.04 3.79
CA PHE A 122 -7.48 20.84 2.54
C PHE A 122 -8.88 21.45 2.64
N THR A 123 -9.28 22.19 1.61
CA THR A 123 -10.59 22.87 1.60
C THR A 123 -11.69 21.97 1.05
N GLN A 124 -11.32 20.86 0.42
CA GLN A 124 -12.21 19.89 -0.19
C GLN A 124 -11.60 18.49 -0.10
N ARG A 125 -12.44 17.46 -0.34
CA ARG A 125 -11.97 16.09 -0.48
C ARG A 125 -10.83 16.04 -1.53
N PRO A 126 -9.66 15.47 -1.21
CA PRO A 126 -8.57 15.39 -2.17
C PRO A 126 -8.96 14.49 -3.36
N PRO A 127 -8.26 14.63 -4.50
CA PRO A 127 -8.49 13.78 -5.66
C PRO A 127 -8.44 12.30 -5.32
N ASP A 128 -9.30 11.52 -5.98
CA ASP A 128 -9.41 10.07 -5.78
C ASP A 128 -8.05 9.36 -5.96
N ASP A 129 -7.19 9.84 -6.86
CA ASP A 129 -5.83 9.33 -7.05
C ASP A 129 -4.96 9.44 -5.79
N LEU A 130 -5.03 10.56 -5.05
CA LEU A 130 -4.30 10.70 -3.77
C LEU A 130 -4.82 9.71 -2.74
N ILE A 131 -6.14 9.55 -2.69
CA ILE A 131 -6.82 8.66 -1.76
C ILE A 131 -6.45 7.21 -2.06
N GLU A 132 -6.37 6.84 -3.33
CA GLU A 132 -5.90 5.53 -3.77
C GLU A 132 -4.45 5.28 -3.36
N ILE A 133 -3.52 6.17 -3.72
CA ILE A 133 -2.08 5.98 -3.48
C ILE A 133 -1.79 5.86 -1.99
N MET A 134 -2.26 6.83 -1.19
CA MET A 134 -2.00 6.82 0.25
C MET A 134 -2.86 5.78 0.97
N GLY A 135 -4.07 5.51 0.47
CA GLY A 135 -4.97 4.50 1.04
C GLY A 135 -4.40 3.09 0.90
N ARG A 136 -3.81 2.75 -0.25
CA ARG A 136 -3.08 1.48 -0.45
C ARG A 136 -1.90 1.35 0.50
N LEU A 137 -1.10 2.41 0.64
CA LEU A 137 0.04 2.44 1.56
C LEU A 137 -0.40 2.23 3.02
N LEU A 138 -1.41 2.96 3.46
CA LEU A 138 -1.92 2.88 4.84
C LEU A 138 -2.57 1.53 5.13
N ASP A 139 -3.35 1.00 4.18
CA ASP A 139 -3.96 -0.32 4.31
C ASP A 139 -2.90 -1.41 4.37
N ALA A 140 -1.87 -1.36 3.52
CA ALA A 140 -0.75 -2.28 3.56
C ALA A 140 0.00 -2.24 4.90
N ASN A 141 0.27 -1.05 5.42
CA ASN A 141 0.93 -0.89 6.71
C ASN A 141 0.10 -1.50 7.85
N ILE A 142 -1.19 -1.19 7.93
CA ILE A 142 -2.09 -1.71 8.96
C ILE A 142 -2.28 -3.23 8.84
N ASN A 143 -2.45 -3.72 7.62
CA ASN A 143 -2.67 -5.14 7.36
C ASN A 143 -1.41 -5.96 7.58
N SER A 144 -0.23 -5.38 7.39
CA SER A 144 1.03 -6.07 7.69
C SER A 144 1.11 -6.52 9.15
N SER A 145 0.57 -5.72 10.09
CA SER A 145 0.50 -6.07 11.52
C SER A 145 -0.66 -7.01 11.86
N LYS A 146 -1.78 -6.93 11.14
CA LYS A 146 -2.97 -7.77 11.40
C LYS A 146 -2.88 -9.16 10.79
N ARG A 147 -2.19 -9.30 9.66
CA ARG A 147 -2.15 -10.50 8.82
C ARG A 147 -0.73 -11.03 8.67
N ARG A 148 0.08 -10.83 9.72
CA ARG A 148 1.53 -11.11 9.76
C ARG A 148 1.91 -12.44 9.13
N ASP A 149 1.18 -13.48 9.52
CA ASP A 149 1.52 -14.88 9.20
C ASP A 149 0.62 -15.49 8.10
N GLU A 150 -0.19 -14.67 7.41
CA GLU A 150 -0.94 -15.12 6.23
C GLU A 150 0.06 -15.42 5.10
N ARG A 151 0.25 -16.71 4.77
CA ARG A 151 1.28 -17.18 3.85
C ARG A 151 0.76 -17.30 2.42
N ILE A 152 1.60 -16.86 1.49
CA ILE A 152 1.41 -17.00 0.05
C ILE A 152 2.37 -18.08 -0.44
N LEU A 153 1.83 -19.19 -0.93
CA LEU A 153 2.61 -20.21 -1.61
C LEU A 153 3.14 -19.67 -2.95
N ILE A 154 4.40 -19.96 -3.25
CA ILE A 154 5.01 -19.57 -4.52
C ILE A 154 4.63 -20.57 -5.61
N THR A 155 3.77 -20.12 -6.52
CA THR A 155 3.29 -20.80 -7.71
C THR A 155 3.55 -19.90 -8.93
N PRO A 156 3.44 -20.40 -10.17
CA PRO A 156 3.58 -19.55 -11.36
C PRO A 156 2.59 -18.39 -11.39
N GLU A 157 1.38 -18.60 -10.86
CA GLU A 157 0.36 -17.55 -10.74
C GLU A 157 0.73 -16.52 -9.69
N SER A 158 1.13 -16.96 -8.48
CA SER A 158 1.45 -16.03 -7.41
C SER A 158 2.70 -15.21 -7.70
N LEU A 159 3.72 -15.80 -8.34
CA LEU A 159 4.89 -15.06 -8.83
C LEU A 159 4.49 -13.92 -9.77
N ARG A 160 3.60 -14.21 -10.74
CA ARG A 160 3.11 -13.21 -11.70
C ARG A 160 2.33 -12.10 -11.02
N LYS A 161 1.38 -12.45 -10.14
CA LYS A 161 0.54 -11.47 -9.42
C LYS A 161 1.34 -10.63 -8.41
N LEU A 162 2.36 -11.21 -7.76
CA LEU A 162 3.30 -10.51 -6.87
C LEU A 162 4.38 -9.72 -7.63
N GLN A 163 4.53 -9.97 -8.94
CA GLN A 163 5.59 -9.47 -9.79
C GLN A 163 7.00 -9.83 -9.28
N ILE A 164 7.16 -11.02 -8.71
CA ILE A 164 8.48 -11.55 -8.34
C ILE A 164 9.11 -12.16 -9.59
N ALA A 165 10.32 -11.70 -9.93
CA ALA A 165 11.00 -12.06 -11.18
C ALA A 165 11.28 -13.57 -11.31
N ALA A 166 11.70 -14.21 -10.20
CA ALA A 166 11.95 -15.64 -10.15
C ALA A 166 11.80 -16.20 -8.73
N LYS A 167 11.46 -17.49 -8.62
CA LYS A 167 11.49 -18.21 -7.32
C LYS A 167 12.92 -18.54 -6.91
N GLU A 168 13.83 -18.75 -7.86
CA GLU A 168 15.25 -18.91 -7.62
C GLU A 168 15.85 -17.54 -7.24
N THR A 169 16.38 -17.45 -6.03
CA THR A 169 16.96 -16.21 -5.50
C THR A 169 18.20 -16.50 -4.66
N VAL A 170 18.71 -15.48 -3.97
CA VAL A 170 19.88 -15.54 -3.11
C VAL A 170 19.49 -15.18 -1.68
N ILE A 171 19.94 -16.01 -0.74
CA ILE A 171 20.00 -15.68 0.68
C ILE A 171 21.44 -15.42 1.08
N TYR A 172 21.66 -14.36 1.86
CA TYR A 172 22.96 -14.05 2.43
C TYR A 172 22.97 -14.56 3.87
N LEU A 173 23.75 -15.63 4.12
CA LEU A 173 23.97 -16.17 5.46
C LEU A 173 25.26 -15.57 6.00
N GLN A 174 25.16 -14.68 7.00
CA GLN A 174 26.31 -13.94 7.52
C GLN A 174 27.15 -13.26 6.42
N GLY A 175 26.47 -12.69 5.42
CA GLY A 175 27.09 -12.01 4.28
C GLY A 175 27.51 -12.93 3.12
N VAL A 176 27.50 -14.25 3.29
CA VAL A 176 27.85 -15.19 2.21
C VAL A 176 26.63 -15.50 1.35
N PRO A 177 26.65 -15.19 0.04
CA PRO A 177 25.52 -15.46 -0.85
C PRO A 177 25.37 -16.95 -1.11
N ARG A 178 24.16 -17.47 -0.96
CA ARG A 178 23.79 -18.84 -1.31
C ARG A 178 22.51 -18.85 -2.14
N ARG A 179 22.51 -19.64 -3.20
CA ARG A 179 21.32 -19.83 -4.03
C ARG A 179 20.26 -20.61 -3.26
N CYS A 180 19.02 -20.17 -3.38
CA CYS A 180 17.87 -20.81 -2.76
C CYS A 180 16.64 -20.69 -3.65
N ILE A 181 15.60 -21.46 -3.32
CA ILE A 181 14.31 -21.44 -4.00
C ILE A 181 13.26 -20.99 -2.99
N LEU A 182 12.53 -19.93 -3.30
CA LEU A 182 11.43 -19.41 -2.51
C LEU A 182 10.23 -20.37 -2.58
N ARG A 183 9.67 -20.74 -1.42
CA ARG A 183 8.52 -21.65 -1.31
C ARG A 183 7.26 -20.96 -0.84
N ASP A 184 7.38 -20.09 0.15
CA ASP A 184 6.29 -19.24 0.61
C ASP A 184 6.82 -17.94 1.19
N ILE A 185 5.95 -16.92 1.21
CA ILE A 185 6.22 -15.62 1.81
C ILE A 185 5.00 -15.11 2.58
N SER A 186 5.23 -14.29 3.59
CA SER A 186 4.21 -13.53 4.33
C SER A 186 4.74 -12.14 4.66
N PHE A 187 3.98 -11.33 5.39
CA PHE A 187 4.50 -10.07 5.93
C PHE A 187 5.63 -10.27 6.94
N SER A 188 5.57 -11.36 7.72
CA SER A 188 6.48 -11.64 8.83
C SER A 188 7.66 -12.54 8.49
N GLY A 189 7.66 -13.19 7.32
CA GLY A 189 8.70 -14.16 7.01
C GLY A 189 8.58 -14.83 5.66
N ALA A 190 9.44 -15.83 5.46
CA ALA A 190 9.46 -16.63 4.25
C ALA A 190 9.95 -18.05 4.54
N LYS A 191 9.61 -18.99 3.66
CA LYS A 191 10.24 -20.31 3.59
C LYS A 191 11.03 -20.42 2.30
N ILE A 192 12.27 -20.88 2.40
CA ILE A 192 13.13 -21.20 1.25
C ILE A 192 13.61 -22.64 1.31
N ILE A 193 14.08 -23.17 0.17
CA ILE A 193 14.84 -24.43 0.09
C ILE A 193 16.23 -24.11 -0.45
N MET A 194 17.26 -24.67 0.17
CA MET A 194 18.64 -24.48 -0.28
C MET A 194 19.48 -25.73 -0.02
N VAL A 195 20.62 -25.82 -0.69
CA VAL A 195 21.63 -26.85 -0.43
C VAL A 195 22.40 -26.47 0.83
N GLY A 196 22.51 -27.40 1.77
CA GLY A 196 23.33 -27.18 2.97
C GLY A 196 22.96 -28.09 4.14
N VAL A 197 23.84 -28.08 5.15
CA VAL A 197 23.67 -28.87 6.37
C VAL A 197 23.03 -28.00 7.46
N ALA A 198 21.89 -28.45 7.99
CA ALA A 198 21.06 -27.72 8.95
C ALA A 198 21.84 -27.12 10.14
N LYS A 199 22.79 -27.89 10.72
CA LYS A 199 23.61 -27.47 11.87
C LYS A 199 24.38 -26.16 11.65
N PHE A 200 24.73 -25.81 10.40
CA PHE A 200 25.48 -24.60 10.09
C PHE A 200 24.60 -23.39 9.73
N ILE A 201 23.28 -23.55 9.73
CA ILE A 201 22.30 -22.56 9.30
C ILE A 201 21.41 -22.12 10.46
N ALA A 202 21.18 -23.01 11.43
CA ALA A 202 20.31 -22.76 12.57
C ALA A 202 20.66 -21.46 13.31
N ASP A 203 19.63 -20.70 13.67
CA ASP A 203 19.71 -19.47 14.48
C ASP A 203 20.55 -18.32 13.88
N LYS A 204 20.91 -18.40 12.59
CA LYS A 204 21.71 -17.36 11.94
C LYS A 204 20.87 -16.19 11.45
N GLU A 205 21.49 -15.01 11.54
CA GLU A 205 21.03 -13.81 10.82
C GLU A 205 21.22 -14.01 9.31
N VAL A 206 20.19 -13.62 8.58
CA VAL A 206 20.08 -13.77 7.13
C VAL A 206 19.53 -12.51 6.48
N VAL A 207 19.87 -12.32 5.22
CA VAL A 207 19.21 -11.34 4.36
C VAL A 207 18.70 -12.06 3.13
N LEU A 208 17.38 -12.04 2.93
CA LEU A 208 16.74 -12.59 1.74
C LEU A 208 16.68 -11.50 0.66
N ARG A 209 17.22 -11.81 -0.53
CA ARG A 209 17.02 -10.97 -1.71
C ARG A 209 15.73 -11.37 -2.42
N LEU A 210 14.93 -10.39 -2.83
CA LEU A 210 13.79 -10.58 -3.71
C LEU A 210 13.89 -9.58 -4.85
N ASP A 211 13.91 -10.09 -6.07
CA ASP A 211 13.90 -9.27 -7.28
C ASP A 211 12.46 -9.19 -7.80
N PHE A 212 12.00 -7.97 -8.04
CA PHE A 212 10.67 -7.66 -8.54
C PHE A 212 10.75 -7.04 -9.92
N ASP A 213 9.72 -7.27 -10.73
CA ASP A 213 9.47 -6.57 -11.98
C ASP A 213 8.38 -5.49 -11.78
N ASP A 214 8.34 -4.53 -12.72
CA ASP A 214 7.29 -3.51 -12.84
C ASP A 214 6.90 -2.77 -11.54
N PRO A 215 7.80 -1.93 -10.98
CA PRO A 215 9.11 -1.57 -11.51
C PRO A 215 10.20 -2.57 -11.13
N ARG A 216 11.25 -2.64 -11.95
CA ARG A 216 12.44 -3.44 -11.62
C ARG A 216 13.11 -2.92 -10.35
N GLU A 217 13.10 -3.73 -9.30
CA GLU A 217 13.75 -3.41 -8.03
C GLU A 217 14.24 -4.68 -7.33
N SER A 218 15.30 -4.54 -6.53
CA SER A 218 15.83 -5.61 -5.68
C SER A 218 15.65 -5.20 -4.23
N LEU A 219 14.86 -5.96 -3.48
CA LEU A 219 14.65 -5.77 -2.06
C LEU A 219 15.50 -6.74 -1.26
N MET A 220 16.12 -6.24 -0.20
CA MET A 220 16.93 -7.01 0.74
C MET A 220 16.23 -6.98 2.09
N ILE A 221 15.71 -8.12 2.53
CA ILE A 221 14.91 -8.22 3.76
C ILE A 221 15.70 -9.01 4.80
N GLY A 222 16.11 -8.32 5.86
CA GLY A 222 16.82 -8.94 6.98
C GLY A 222 15.88 -9.76 7.87
N GLY A 223 16.41 -10.84 8.42
CA GLY A 223 15.67 -11.71 9.33
C GLY A 223 16.56 -12.76 9.97
N LYS A 224 15.93 -13.67 10.72
CA LYS A 224 16.58 -14.74 11.46
C LYS A 224 16.02 -16.10 11.06
N VAL A 225 16.89 -17.09 10.97
CA VAL A 225 16.47 -18.49 10.80
C VAL A 225 15.81 -18.97 12.08
N VAL A 226 14.53 -19.30 12.02
CA VAL A 226 13.73 -19.75 13.18
C VAL A 226 13.41 -21.25 13.16
N ARG A 227 13.46 -21.89 11.98
CA ARG A 227 13.20 -23.32 11.85
C ARG A 227 13.90 -23.89 10.63
N LEU A 228 14.29 -25.15 10.74
CA LEU A 228 14.85 -25.96 9.67
C LEU A 228 14.05 -27.25 9.55
N GLU A 229 13.79 -27.68 8.33
CA GLU A 229 13.06 -28.90 7.99
C GLU A 229 13.89 -29.67 6.95
N ASP A 230 14.03 -30.99 7.12
CA ASP A 230 14.65 -31.83 6.11
C ASP A 230 13.72 -31.95 4.89
N VAL A 231 14.31 -31.97 3.69
CA VAL A 231 13.54 -32.19 2.46
C VAL A 231 13.45 -33.69 2.18
N GLU A 232 12.22 -34.20 2.10
CA GLU A 232 11.97 -35.61 1.88
C GLU A 232 12.65 -36.12 0.60
N GLY A 233 13.39 -37.22 0.72
CA GLY A 233 14.13 -37.82 -0.38
C GLY A 233 15.43 -37.09 -0.79
N ARG A 234 15.80 -35.96 -0.15
CA ARG A 234 17.01 -35.18 -0.50
C ARG A 234 17.77 -34.69 0.73
N LYS A 235 18.74 -35.48 1.19
CA LYS A 235 19.54 -35.20 2.40
C LYS A 235 20.46 -33.98 2.26
N GLU A 236 20.74 -33.55 1.04
CA GLU A 236 21.56 -32.38 0.73
C GLU A 236 20.76 -31.06 0.76
N LEU A 237 19.43 -31.14 0.79
CA LEU A 237 18.55 -29.99 0.82
C LEU A 237 17.95 -29.78 2.20
N VAL A 238 17.81 -28.50 2.56
CA VAL A 238 17.16 -28.06 3.79
C VAL A 238 16.15 -26.98 3.47
N ALA A 239 14.96 -27.11 4.04
CA ALA A 239 13.97 -26.07 4.06
C ALA A 239 14.22 -25.15 5.27
N VAL A 240 14.31 -23.85 5.02
CA VAL A 240 14.67 -22.84 6.01
C VAL A 240 13.49 -21.90 6.19
N ALA A 241 12.97 -21.81 7.40
CA ALA A 241 11.99 -20.81 7.78
C ALA A 241 12.71 -19.58 8.35
N ILE A 242 12.38 -18.42 7.78
CA ILE A 242 12.98 -17.13 8.11
C ILE A 242 11.88 -16.27 8.73
N HIS A 243 12.17 -15.66 9.88
CA HIS A 243 11.36 -14.60 10.44
C HIS A 243 12.03 -13.26 10.14
N PHE A 244 11.31 -12.34 9.50
CA PHE A 244 11.85 -11.04 9.15
C PHE A 244 11.94 -10.11 10.36
N ASN A 245 12.95 -9.25 10.33
CA ASN A 245 13.06 -8.15 11.28
C ASN A 245 12.00 -7.10 10.91
N GLU A 246 10.98 -6.90 11.76
CA GLU A 246 9.81 -6.07 11.44
C GLU A 246 10.15 -4.65 10.95
N ASN A 247 11.19 -4.05 11.55
CA ASN A 247 11.67 -2.70 11.23
C ASN A 247 12.47 -2.64 9.91
N GLN A 248 12.82 -3.78 9.33
CA GLN A 248 13.59 -3.90 8.08
C GLN A 248 12.73 -4.41 6.92
N VAL A 249 11.44 -4.69 7.13
CA VAL A 249 10.53 -5.11 6.05
C VAL A 249 10.10 -3.88 5.25
N PRO A 250 10.51 -3.75 3.97
CA PRO A 250 10.25 -2.54 3.20
C PRO A 250 8.76 -2.30 2.92
N MET A 251 8.33 -1.04 2.87
CA MET A 251 6.94 -0.67 2.57
C MET A 251 6.49 -1.20 1.19
N ASN A 252 7.36 -1.17 0.18
CA ASN A 252 7.05 -1.75 -1.14
C ASN A 252 6.70 -3.23 -1.07
N TYR A 253 7.45 -3.98 -0.27
CA TYR A 253 7.15 -5.38 -0.04
C TYR A 253 5.78 -5.54 0.61
N LYS A 254 5.49 -4.77 1.68
CA LYS A 254 4.17 -4.81 2.34
C LYS A 254 3.03 -4.48 1.38
N MET A 255 3.19 -3.46 0.53
CA MET A 255 2.17 -3.09 -0.45
C MET A 255 1.89 -4.23 -1.43
N ARG A 256 2.93 -4.85 -2.01
CA ARG A 256 2.78 -5.99 -2.94
C ARG A 256 2.06 -7.19 -2.31
N ILE A 257 2.44 -7.57 -1.09
CA ILE A 257 1.78 -8.66 -0.35
C ILE A 257 0.32 -8.30 -0.05
N ASN A 258 0.05 -7.07 0.39
CA ASN A 258 -1.30 -6.62 0.69
C ASN A 258 -2.20 -6.65 -0.54
N ASP A 259 -1.72 -6.14 -1.67
CA ASP A 259 -2.46 -6.09 -2.92
C ASP A 259 -2.82 -7.50 -3.41
N TYR A 260 -1.85 -8.42 -3.40
CA TYR A 260 -2.07 -9.83 -3.75
C TYR A 260 -3.16 -10.48 -2.89
N LEU A 261 -3.03 -10.38 -1.56
CA LEU A 261 -3.99 -10.99 -0.65
C LEU A 261 -5.38 -10.35 -0.76
N SER A 262 -5.44 -9.07 -1.11
CA SER A 262 -6.71 -8.37 -1.32
C SER A 262 -7.39 -8.82 -2.61
N GLN A 263 -6.63 -9.05 -3.68
CA GLN A 263 -7.15 -9.57 -4.95
C GLN A 263 -7.72 -10.98 -4.79
N ILE A 264 -6.99 -11.89 -4.14
CA ILE A 264 -7.45 -13.28 -3.94
C ILE A 264 -8.75 -13.34 -3.14
N ARG A 265 -8.92 -12.48 -2.13
CA ARG A 265 -10.17 -12.46 -1.34
C ARG A 265 -11.38 -12.02 -2.16
N THR A 266 -11.16 -11.14 -3.14
CA THR A 266 -12.20 -10.72 -4.08
C THR A 266 -12.51 -11.85 -5.06
N GLU A 267 -11.48 -12.52 -5.60
CA GLU A 267 -11.65 -13.67 -6.51
C GLU A 267 -12.28 -14.89 -5.83
N SER A 268 -11.99 -15.13 -4.54
CA SER A 268 -12.59 -16.20 -3.74
C SER A 268 -14.01 -15.88 -3.24
N ARG A 269 -14.58 -14.73 -3.64
CA ARG A 269 -15.98 -14.35 -3.42
C ARG A 269 -16.79 -14.28 -4.73
N PRO A 270 -16.94 -15.33 -5.55
CA PRO A 270 -18.01 -15.39 -6.53
C PRO A 270 -19.27 -16.02 -5.89
N GLU A 271 -20.43 -15.36 -6.06
CA GLU A 271 -21.78 -15.97 -6.07
C GLU A 271 -22.35 -16.68 -4.82
N ALA A 272 -22.01 -16.26 -3.60
CA ALA A 272 -22.72 -16.71 -2.38
C ALA A 272 -23.67 -15.66 -1.77
N ALA A 273 -23.96 -14.56 -2.49
CA ALA A 273 -24.75 -13.43 -1.96
C ALA A 273 -25.95 -13.02 -2.82
N GLU A 274 -26.37 -13.83 -3.80
CA GLU A 274 -27.58 -13.55 -4.62
C GLU A 274 -28.68 -14.62 -4.59
N GLU A 275 -28.60 -15.64 -3.74
CA GLU A 275 -29.74 -16.54 -3.45
C GLU A 275 -30.13 -16.51 -1.97
N THR A 276 -30.71 -15.39 -1.53
CA THR A 276 -31.82 -15.37 -0.54
C THR A 276 -32.57 -14.04 -0.65
N ALA A 277 -33.04 -13.70 -1.85
CA ALA A 277 -34.15 -12.76 -1.96
C ALA A 277 -35.47 -13.56 -1.82
N PRO A 278 -36.28 -13.34 -0.78
CA PRO A 278 -37.59 -13.95 -0.71
C PRO A 278 -38.45 -13.43 -1.87
N LYS A 279 -38.97 -14.35 -2.70
CA LYS A 279 -39.96 -14.04 -3.74
C LYS A 279 -41.14 -13.27 -3.12
N PRO A 280 -41.63 -12.19 -3.74
CA PRO A 280 -42.86 -11.54 -3.31
C PRO A 280 -44.01 -12.55 -3.39
N GLN A 281 -44.72 -12.74 -2.28
CA GLN A 281 -45.97 -13.50 -2.26
C GLN A 281 -47.00 -12.76 -3.12
N GLU A 282 -47.39 -13.35 -4.24
CA GLU A 282 -48.58 -12.95 -4.98
C GLU A 282 -49.81 -13.11 -4.09
N ASN A 283 -50.50 -11.99 -3.85
CA ASN A 283 -51.81 -11.93 -3.25
C ASN A 283 -52.79 -12.81 -4.03
N GLN A 284 -53.18 -13.94 -3.45
CA GLN A 284 -54.39 -14.65 -3.86
C GLN A 284 -55.60 -13.91 -3.31
N VAL A 285 -56.35 -13.31 -4.23
CA VAL A 285 -57.70 -12.78 -4.02
C VAL A 285 -58.63 -13.96 -3.68
N PRO A 286 -59.43 -13.92 -2.59
CA PRO A 286 -60.40 -14.96 -2.30
C PRO A 286 -61.58 -14.88 -3.29
N LYS A 287 -61.86 -15.98 -4.00
CA LYS A 287 -63.10 -16.18 -4.74
C LYS A 287 -64.24 -16.45 -3.76
N GLU A 288 -65.31 -15.67 -3.90
CA GLU A 288 -66.62 -15.89 -3.28
C GLU A 288 -67.15 -17.29 -3.61
N THR A 289 -67.57 -18.02 -2.57
CA THR A 289 -68.31 -19.28 -2.71
C THR A 289 -69.80 -18.96 -2.65
N GLU A 290 -70.47 -19.05 -3.78
CA GLU A 290 -71.93 -19.09 -3.87
C GLU A 290 -72.48 -20.28 -3.08
N LYS A 291 -73.37 -20.00 -2.14
CA LYS A 291 -74.29 -20.98 -1.55
C LYS A 291 -75.38 -21.28 -2.57
N ASN A 292 -75.40 -22.49 -3.10
CA ASN A 292 -76.62 -23.07 -3.65
C ASN A 292 -77.17 -24.09 -2.65
N GLU A 293 -78.26 -23.67 -2.01
CA GLU A 293 -79.21 -24.54 -1.34
C GLU A 293 -79.96 -25.38 -2.39
N THR A 294 -79.87 -26.70 -2.30
CA THR A 294 -81.00 -27.57 -2.66
C THR A 294 -80.82 -28.91 -1.97
N ASN A 295 -81.58 -29.13 -0.89
CA ASN A 295 -81.96 -30.48 -0.49
C ASN A 295 -83.45 -30.46 -0.14
N LYS A 296 -84.12 -31.51 -0.62
CA LYS A 296 -85.50 -31.89 -0.35
C LYS A 296 -85.79 -32.03 1.14
#